data_AF-A0A4Y8L158-F1
#
_entry.id   AF-A0A4Y8L158-F1
#
_cell.length_a   1.000
_cell.length_b   1.000
_cell.length_c   1.000
_cell.angle_alpha   90.00
_cell.angle_beta   90.00
_cell.angle_gamma   90.00
#
_symmetry.space_group_name_H-M   'P 1'
#
loop_
_entity.id
_entity.type
_entity.pdbx_description
1 polymer ?
#
loop_
_entity_poly.entity_id
_entity_poly.type
_entity_poly.pdbx_seq_one_letter_code
_entity_poly.pdbx_strand_id
1 'polypeptide(L)' 'MLMNDLLKTSLFSLLSESSQKDTTNEMRQAYETFVEKVETLNQPETDYSKVFRSLNLTRIELVSLSKQIRYEQGEKCV' A
#
# COMPACT_ATOMS: atom_id res chain seq x y z
N MET A 1 1.58 6.15 -7.42
CA MET A 1 1.23 6.34 -8.86
C MET A 1 0.06 7.30 -8.92
N LEU A 2 0.06 8.25 -9.86
CA LEU A 2 -1.01 9.24 -9.99
C LEU A 2 -2.05 8.73 -10.99
N MET A 3 -3.28 9.23 -10.93
CA MET A 3 -4.36 8.93 -11.89
C MET A 3 -3.93 9.09 -13.37
N ASN A 4 -2.98 9.99 -13.63
CA ASN A 4 -2.38 10.20 -14.95
C ASN A 4 -1.61 8.99 -15.50
N ASP A 5 -1.16 8.07 -14.64
CA ASP A 5 -0.45 6.85 -15.04
C ASP A 5 -1.42 5.76 -15.50
N LEU A 6 -2.67 5.76 -14.99
CA LEU A 6 -3.75 4.88 -15.46
C LEU A 6 -4.21 5.25 -16.86
N LEU A 7 -4.30 6.55 -17.16
CA LEU A 7 -4.70 7.05 -18.49
C LEU A 7 -3.69 6.72 -19.59
N LYS A 8 -2.45 6.39 -19.24
CA LYS A 8 -1.39 5.96 -20.18
C LYS A 8 -1.39 4.45 -20.46
N THR A 9 -2.35 3.70 -19.91
CA THR A 9 -2.46 2.27 -20.20
C THR A 9 -2.90 2.04 -21.65
N SER A 10 -2.49 0.90 -22.22
CA SER A 10 -2.83 0.53 -23.60
C SER A 10 -4.33 0.46 -23.85
N LEU A 11 -5.14 0.25 -22.80
CA LEU A 11 -6.60 0.23 -22.88
C LEU A 11 -7.16 1.53 -23.47
N PHE A 12 -6.71 2.69 -23.01
CA PHE A 12 -7.22 3.98 -23.52
C PHE A 12 -6.77 4.25 -24.96
N SER A 13 -5.56 3.83 -25.32
CA SER A 13 -5.09 3.89 -26.70
C SER A 13 -5.97 3.04 -27.62
N LEU A 14 -6.21 1.78 -27.26
CA LEU A 14 -7.03 0.85 -28.04
C LEU A 14 -8.49 1.31 -28.15
N LEU A 15 -9.05 1.92 -27.11
CA LEU A 15 -10.40 2.51 -27.13
C LEU A 15 -10.51 3.74 -28.04
N SER A 16 -9.39 4.44 -28.28
CA SER A 16 -9.35 5.62 -29.15
C SER A 16 -9.16 5.29 -30.64
N GLU A 17 -8.82 4.05 -30.96
CA GLU A 17 -8.63 3.60 -32.33
C GLU A 17 -9.96 3.40 -33.06
N SER A 18 -10.03 3.82 -34.33
CA SER A 18 -11.26 3.83 -35.12
C SER A 18 -11.64 2.46 -35.73
N SER A 19 -10.80 1.43 -35.57
CA SER A 19 -10.98 0.11 -36.18
C SER A 19 -10.78 -0.99 -35.13
N GLN A 20 -11.88 -1.53 -34.62
CA GLN A 20 -11.89 -2.63 -33.62
C GLN A 20 -11.86 -4.02 -34.28
N LYS A 21 -11.42 -4.11 -35.54
CA LYS A 21 -11.42 -5.37 -36.28
C LYS A 21 -10.24 -6.22 -35.80
N ASP A 22 -10.58 -7.38 -35.20
CA ASP A 22 -9.65 -8.41 -34.69
C ASP A 22 -8.86 -8.09 -33.41
N THR A 23 -9.26 -7.06 -32.65
CA THR A 23 -8.56 -6.65 -31.41
C THR A 23 -9.14 -7.25 -30.12
N THR A 24 -10.10 -8.19 -30.18
CA THR A 24 -10.78 -8.73 -28.98
C THR A 24 -9.82 -9.29 -27.92
N ASN A 25 -8.75 -9.95 -28.35
CA ASN A 25 -7.75 -10.50 -27.44
C ASN A 25 -6.87 -9.40 -26.82
N GLU A 26 -6.43 -8.44 -27.63
CA GLU A 26 -5.62 -7.30 -27.21
C GLU A 26 -6.40 -6.37 -26.26
N MET A 27 -7.67 -6.13 -26.56
CA MET A 27 -8.60 -5.40 -25.70
C MET A 27 -8.77 -6.07 -24.35
N ARG A 28 -8.95 -7.41 -24.33
CA ARG A 28 -9.06 -8.17 -23.08
C ARG A 28 -7.78 -8.06 -22.25
N GLN A 29 -6.63 -8.30 -22.87
CA GLN A 29 -5.34 -8.23 -22.20
C GLN A 29 -5.07 -6.82 -21.65
N ALA A 30 -5.40 -5.78 -22.41
CA ALA A 30 -5.27 -4.39 -21.98
C ALA A 30 -6.21 -4.05 -20.83
N TYR A 31 -7.44 -4.58 -20.84
CA TYR A 31 -8.40 -4.43 -19.74
C TYR A 31 -7.93 -5.13 -18.46
N GLU A 32 -7.49 -6.39 -18.54
CA GLU A 32 -6.95 -7.14 -17.40
C GLU A 32 -5.76 -6.39 -16.77
N THR A 33 -4.83 -5.92 -17.61
CA THR A 33 -3.67 -5.11 -17.15
C THR A 33 -4.10 -3.80 -16.49
N PHE A 34 -5.15 -3.15 -17.00
CA PHE A 34 -5.69 -1.93 -16.40
C PHE A 34 -6.30 -2.20 -15.02
N VAL A 35 -7.10 -3.26 -14.90
CA VAL A 35 -7.72 -3.67 -13.63
C VAL A 35 -6.65 -3.99 -12.58
N GLU A 36 -5.63 -4.78 -12.92
CA GLU A 36 -4.52 -5.09 -11.99
C GLU A 36 -3.82 -3.81 -11.47
N LYS A 37 -3.59 -2.83 -12.35
CA LYS A 37 -3.01 -1.53 -11.94
C LYS A 37 -3.94 -0.75 -11.03
N VAL A 38 -5.24 -0.72 -11.29
CA VAL A 38 -6.24 -0.08 -10.44
C VAL A 38 -6.30 -0.76 -9.08
N GLU A 39 -6.31 -2.09 -9.05
CA GLU A 39 -6.30 -2.87 -7.82
C GLU A 39 -5.02 -2.62 -7.01
N THR A 40 -3.87 -2.57 -7.67
CA THR A 40 -2.57 -2.26 -7.03
C THR A 40 -2.56 -0.84 -6.44
N LEU A 41 -3.13 0.12 -7.15
CA LEU A 41 -3.27 1.51 -6.69
C LEU A 41 -4.23 1.68 -5.53
N ASN A 42 -5.31 0.91 -5.56
CA ASN A 42 -6.35 0.91 -4.54
C ASN A 42 -6.05 -0.07 -3.40
N GLN A 43 -4.96 -0.85 -3.48
CA GLN A 43 -4.47 -1.55 -2.31
C GLN A 43 -4.25 -0.50 -1.23
N PRO A 44 -4.81 -0.69 -0.02
CA PRO A 44 -4.56 0.22 1.07
C PRO A 44 -3.05 0.23 1.29
N GLU A 45 -2.43 1.36 0.94
CA GLU A 45 -1.02 1.64 1.20
C GLU A 45 -0.76 1.16 2.63
N THR A 46 0.05 0.10 2.79
CA THR A 46 0.18 -0.71 4.01
C THR A 46 -0.09 0.14 5.23
N ASP A 47 -1.33 0.09 5.76
CA ASP A 47 -1.90 1.21 6.53
C ASP A 47 -0.85 1.80 7.47
N TYR A 48 -0.16 2.85 6.99
CA TYR A 48 1.07 3.28 7.63
C TYR A 48 0.74 3.79 9.02
N SER A 49 -0.50 4.25 9.20
CA SER A 49 -1.08 4.59 10.50
C SER A 49 -1.20 3.37 11.42
N LYS A 50 -1.62 2.20 10.92
CA LYS A 50 -1.61 0.95 11.71
C LYS A 50 -0.18 0.53 12.07
N VAL A 51 0.75 0.53 11.11
CA VAL A 51 2.16 0.17 11.37
C VAL A 51 2.77 1.13 12.39
N PHE A 52 2.59 2.44 12.21
CA PHE A 52 3.08 3.47 13.11
C PHE A 52 2.44 3.40 14.50
N ARG A 53 1.15 3.07 14.58
CA ARG A 53 0.44 2.87 15.85
C ARG A 53 1.00 1.66 16.60
N SER A 54 1.19 0.53 15.92
CA SER A 54 1.81 -0.67 16.51
C SER A 54 3.21 -0.38 17.03
N LEU A 55 4.06 0.28 16.24
CA LEU A 55 5.42 0.65 16.65
C LEU A 55 5.43 1.58 17.87
N ASN A 56 4.52 2.56 17.94
CA ASN A 56 4.40 3.44 19.10
C ASN A 56 3.99 2.68 20.36
N LEU A 57 3.01 1.78 20.26
CA LEU A 57 2.57 0.96 21.40
C LEU A 57 3.72 0.08 21.91
N THR A 58 4.42 -0.61 21.01
CA THR A 58 5.60 -1.42 21.38
C THR A 58 6.68 -0.58 22.05
N ARG A 59 6.94 0.66 21.58
CA ARG A 59 7.90 1.56 22.23
C ARG A 59 7.48 1.91 23.66
N ILE A 60 6.19 2.21 23.87
CA ILE A 60 5.65 2.56 25.20
C ILE A 60 5.79 1.37 26.15
N GLU A 61 5.41 0.18 25.70
CA GLU A 61 5.51 -1.06 26.48
C GLU A 61 6.97 -1.37 26.85
N LEU A 62 7.90 -1.26 25.90
CA LEU A 62 9.32 -1.49 26.14
C LEU A 62 9.91 -0.51 27.17
N VAL A 63 9.53 0.78 27.09
CA VAL A 63 9.92 1.79 28.09
C VAL A 63 9.34 1.45 29.46
N SER A 64 8.09 1.02 29.52
CA SER A 64 7.44 0.60 30.78
C SER A 64 8.18 -0.57 31.40
N LEU A 65 8.45 -1.62 30.61
CA LEU A 65 9.17 -2.81 31.04
C LEU A 65 10.60 -2.47 31.50
N SER A 66 11.31 -1.62 30.75
CA SER A 66 12.66 -1.18 31.13
C SER A 66 12.68 -0.43 32.46
N LYS A 67 11.66 0.40 32.72
CA LYS A 67 11.50 1.08 34.02
C LYS A 67 11.26 0.07 35.13
N GLN A 68 10.35 -0.88 34.91
CA GLN A 68 10.05 -1.91 35.90
C GLN A 68 11.28 -2.75 36.24
N ILE A 69 12.04 -3.20 35.23
CA ILE A 69 13.29 -3.95 35.41
C ILE A 69 14.28 -3.14 36.28
N ARG A 70 14.44 -1.84 36.04
CA ARG A 70 15.34 -1.00 36.86
C ARG A 70 14.89 -0.87 38.32
N TYR A 71 13.58 -0.69 38.55
CA TYR A 71 13.02 -0.69 39.91
C TYR A 71 13.26 -2.03 40.63
N GLU A 72 13.10 -3.15 39.92
CA GLU A 72 13.30 -4.51 40.46
C GLU A 72 14.78 -4.85 40.70
N GLN A 73 15.70 -4.28 39.90
CA GLN A 73 17.16 -4.44 40.06
C GLN A 73 17.77 -3.57 41.16
N GLY A 74 16.96 -2.85 41.94
CA GLY A 74 17.44 -2.15 43.14
C GLY A 74 17.96 -0.74 42.89
N GLU A 75 17.72 -0.14 41.70
CA GLU A 75 17.73 1.32 41.57
C GLU A 75 16.47 1.89 42.27
N LYS A 76 16.45 1.78 43.60
CA LYS A 76 15.58 2.61 44.42
C LYS A 76 16.04 4.04 44.20
N CYS A 77 15.11 4.91 43.80
CA CYS A 77 15.34 6.34 43.57
C CYS A 77 16.29 6.94 44.62
N VAL A 78 17.28 7.72 44.16
CA VAL A 78 17.90 8.78 44.97
C VAL A 78 16.96 9.98 44.97
#